data_AF-A0A6M0Q8X1-F1
#
_entry.id   AF-A0A6M0Q8X1-F1
#
_cell.length_a   1.000
_cell.length_b   1.000
_cell.length_c   1.000
_cell.angle_alpha   90.00
_cell.angle_beta   90.00
_cell.angle_gamma   90.00
#
_symmetry.space_group_name_H-M   'P 1'
#
loop_
_entity.id
_entity.type
_entity.pdbx_description
1 polymer ?
#
loop_
_entity_poly.entity_id
_entity_poly.type
_entity_poly.pdbx_seq_one_letter_code
_entity_poly.pdbx_strand_id
1 'polypeptide(L)'
;MDIGQKENDSVFTRSFSALVIVLVLKKDRQKRFLSDEMLKQAIEDSIKYLKLEEDIRGYVVEKGWAHSIAHGADLLKEAISHPNFNIKLSSKCLETIKLCLFKDSSKELPFVDEEEERLIFAVEALQEKGVSDSEMENWILKISDELNELLEKEGYSLNFFWKKTNVINFLRGFYFRLLYRNNCLKLRDSIAYILEQWHKQMYN
;
A
#
# COMPACT_ATOMS: atom_id res chain seq x y z
N MET A 1 -3.31 -22.55 -0.45
CA MET A 1 -3.53 -21.09 -0.44
C MET A 1 -2.92 -20.59 -1.73
N ASP A 2 -3.75 -20.29 -2.72
CA ASP A 2 -3.33 -19.93 -4.08
C ASP A 2 -2.91 -18.45 -4.17
N ILE A 3 -2.18 -17.98 -3.15
CA ILE A 3 -1.70 -16.60 -3.08
C ILE A 3 -0.70 -16.34 -4.21
N GLY A 4 -0.83 -15.19 -4.86
CA GLY A 4 -0.05 -14.85 -6.05
C GLY A 4 -0.64 -15.38 -7.36
N GLN A 5 -1.75 -16.14 -7.34
CA GLN A 5 -2.49 -16.43 -8.55
C GLN A 5 -3.34 -15.23 -8.98
N LYS A 6 -3.18 -14.84 -10.25
CA LYS A 6 -3.96 -13.80 -10.90
C LYS A 6 -5.26 -14.38 -11.46
N GLU A 7 -6.30 -13.56 -11.50
CA GLU A 7 -7.51 -13.74 -12.32
C GLU A 7 -8.51 -14.85 -11.94
N ASN A 8 -8.15 -15.75 -11.03
CA ASN A 8 -9.08 -16.77 -10.50
C ASN A 8 -10.06 -16.20 -9.46
N ASP A 9 -11.08 -16.98 -9.10
CA ASP A 9 -12.09 -16.57 -8.10
C ASP A 9 -11.66 -16.77 -6.65
N SER A 10 -10.48 -17.36 -6.41
CA SER A 10 -9.96 -17.48 -5.05
C SER A 10 -9.58 -16.12 -4.44
N VAL A 11 -9.47 -15.06 -5.25
CA VAL A 11 -9.21 -13.68 -4.77
C VAL A 11 -10.31 -13.21 -3.82
N PHE A 12 -11.57 -13.52 -4.14
CA PHE A 12 -12.71 -13.09 -3.34
C PHE A 12 -12.64 -13.71 -1.94
N THR A 13 -12.28 -14.99 -1.84
CA THR A 13 -12.14 -15.65 -0.54
C THR A 13 -10.97 -15.10 0.28
N ARG A 14 -9.77 -15.00 -0.31
CA ARG A 14 -8.58 -14.57 0.45
C ARG A 14 -8.64 -13.09 0.84
N SER A 15 -9.18 -12.24 -0.05
CA SER A 15 -9.40 -10.83 0.21
C SER A 15 -10.40 -10.58 1.34
N PHE A 16 -11.56 -11.25 1.35
CA PHE A 16 -12.52 -11.10 2.45
C PHE A 16 -12.05 -11.78 3.74
N SER A 17 -11.20 -12.80 3.65
CA SER A 17 -10.54 -13.36 4.84
C SER A 17 -9.64 -12.33 5.52
N ALA A 18 -8.95 -11.47 4.76
CA ALA A 18 -8.18 -10.37 5.32
C ALA A 18 -9.06 -9.39 6.11
N LEU A 19 -10.26 -9.05 5.62
CA LEU A 19 -11.22 -8.23 6.36
C LEU A 19 -11.70 -8.87 7.67
N VAL A 20 -11.94 -10.18 7.67
CA VAL A 20 -12.30 -10.89 8.92
C VAL A 20 -11.17 -10.74 9.95
N ILE A 21 -9.92 -10.90 9.53
CA ILE A 21 -8.75 -10.72 10.41
C ILE A 21 -8.64 -9.27 10.90
N VAL A 22 -8.96 -8.26 10.06
CA VAL A 22 -9.03 -6.85 10.48
C VAL A 22 -9.98 -6.68 11.66
N LEU A 23 -11.18 -7.28 11.60
CA LEU A 23 -12.16 -7.18 12.68
C LEU A 23 -11.66 -7.85 13.97
N VAL A 24 -10.98 -9.00 13.85
CA VAL A 24 -10.37 -9.71 14.97
C VAL A 24 -9.28 -8.85 15.62
N LEU A 25 -8.32 -8.32 14.84
CA LEU A 25 -7.25 -7.46 15.34
C LEU A 25 -7.78 -6.16 15.95
N LYS A 26 -8.80 -5.55 15.34
CA LYS A 26 -9.47 -4.37 15.87
C LYS A 26 -10.11 -4.64 17.23
N LYS A 27 -10.71 -5.82 17.39
CA LYS A 27 -11.28 -6.23 18.67
C LYS A 27 -10.19 -6.55 19.69
N ASP A 28 -9.12 -7.21 19.26
CA ASP A 28 -7.99 -7.58 20.11
C ASP A 28 -7.27 -6.35 20.64
N ARG A 29 -7.08 -5.32 19.80
CA ARG A 29 -6.54 -4.01 20.22
C ARG A 29 -7.23 -3.43 21.45
N GLN A 30 -8.55 -3.66 21.57
CA GLN A 30 -9.37 -3.17 22.68
C GLN A 30 -9.39 -4.13 23.88
N LYS A 31 -9.39 -5.45 23.64
CA LYS A 31 -9.69 -6.46 24.67
C LYS A 31 -8.51 -7.35 25.08
N ARG A 32 -7.44 -7.41 24.27
CA ARG A 32 -6.23 -8.22 24.49
C ARG A 32 -6.57 -9.69 24.79
N PHE A 33 -7.26 -10.34 23.87
CA PHE A 33 -7.73 -11.72 24.02
C PHE A 33 -6.94 -12.73 23.17
N LEU A 34 -6.20 -12.28 22.15
CA LEU A 34 -5.27 -13.14 21.41
C LEU A 34 -4.02 -13.42 22.25
N SER A 35 -3.44 -14.61 22.08
CA SER A 35 -2.09 -14.87 22.62
C SER A 35 -1.06 -14.04 21.87
N ASP A 36 0.09 -13.80 22.49
CA ASP A 36 1.18 -13.05 21.86
C ASP A 36 1.67 -13.74 20.58
N GLU A 37 1.68 -15.08 20.55
CA GLU A 37 2.03 -15.87 19.36
C GLU A 37 1.03 -15.66 18.22
N MET A 38 -0.27 -15.73 18.50
CA MET A 38 -1.31 -15.52 17.49
C MET A 38 -1.28 -14.11 16.93
N LEU A 39 -1.11 -13.11 17.79
CA LEU A 39 -1.00 -11.72 17.40
C LEU A 39 0.24 -11.47 16.54
N LYS A 40 1.40 -11.98 16.96
CA LYS A 40 2.64 -11.87 16.20
C LYS A 40 2.49 -12.51 14.82
N GLN A 41 1.90 -13.70 14.75
CA GLN A 41 1.64 -14.39 13.49
C GLN A 41 0.71 -13.57 12.58
N ALA A 42 -0.39 -13.02 13.13
CA ALA A 42 -1.31 -12.18 12.36
C ALA A 42 -0.64 -10.91 11.80
N ILE A 43 0.26 -10.29 12.57
CA ILE A 43 1.05 -9.14 12.10
C ILE A 43 1.99 -9.56 10.97
N GLU A 44 2.74 -10.64 11.13
CA GLU A 44 3.67 -11.14 10.10
C GLU A 44 2.93 -11.56 8.82
N ASP A 45 1.78 -12.20 8.97
CA ASP A 45 0.92 -12.62 7.86
C ASP A 45 0.26 -11.44 7.15
N SER A 46 -0.04 -10.33 7.84
CA SER A 46 -0.53 -9.11 7.17
C SER A 46 0.47 -8.57 6.14
N ILE A 47 1.75 -8.53 6.51
CA ILE A 47 2.85 -8.09 5.64
C ILE A 47 3.06 -9.10 4.51
N LYS A 48 3.06 -10.40 4.85
CA LYS A 48 3.28 -11.47 3.89
C LYS A 48 2.16 -11.54 2.86
N TYR A 49 0.90 -11.41 3.28
CA TYR A 49 -0.27 -11.39 2.41
C TYR A 49 -0.13 -10.31 1.35
N LEU A 50 0.07 -9.06 1.79
CA LEU A 50 0.11 -7.92 0.88
C LEU A 50 1.34 -7.98 -0.04
N LYS A 51 2.47 -8.50 0.44
CA LYS A 51 3.67 -8.70 -0.37
C LYS A 51 3.45 -9.72 -1.50
N LEU A 52 2.79 -10.85 -1.20
CA LEU A 52 2.63 -11.98 -2.13
C LEU A 52 1.38 -11.89 -3.00
N GLU A 53 0.42 -11.04 -2.67
CA GLU A 53 -0.81 -10.88 -3.45
C GLU A 53 -0.51 -10.23 -4.80
N GLU A 54 -0.91 -10.86 -5.90
CA GLU A 54 -0.62 -10.37 -7.26
C GLU A 54 -1.88 -9.97 -8.02
N ASP A 55 -3.06 -10.25 -7.48
CA ASP A 55 -4.33 -9.78 -8.01
C ASP A 55 -4.59 -8.37 -7.49
N ILE A 56 -4.67 -7.42 -8.41
CA ILE A 56 -4.92 -6.02 -8.12
C ILE A 56 -6.33 -5.56 -8.52
N ARG A 57 -7.21 -6.50 -8.91
CA ARG A 57 -8.54 -6.14 -9.39
C ARG A 57 -9.36 -5.47 -8.29
N GLY A 58 -10.03 -4.38 -8.65
CA GLY A 58 -11.04 -3.73 -7.83
C GLY A 58 -12.40 -4.41 -7.96
N TYR A 59 -13.41 -3.70 -8.45
CA TYR A 59 -14.71 -4.28 -8.76
C TYR A 59 -14.65 -5.18 -10.00
N VAL A 60 -15.15 -6.40 -9.88
CA VAL A 60 -15.34 -7.31 -11.00
C VAL A 60 -16.83 -7.41 -11.29
N VAL A 61 -17.23 -6.96 -12.49
CA VAL A 61 -18.61 -7.06 -12.99
C VAL A 61 -19.15 -8.49 -12.79
N GLU A 62 -20.38 -8.59 -12.29
CA GLU A 62 -21.09 -9.83 -11.91
C GLU A 62 -20.52 -10.61 -10.70
N LYS A 63 -19.29 -10.32 -10.24
CA LYS A 63 -18.68 -11.02 -9.09
C LYS A 63 -18.57 -10.18 -7.83
N GLY A 64 -18.51 -8.86 -7.96
CA GLY A 64 -18.34 -7.91 -6.85
C GLY A 64 -16.88 -7.53 -6.61
N TRP A 65 -16.60 -7.05 -5.39
CA TRP A 65 -15.28 -6.52 -5.01
C TRP A 65 -14.24 -7.63 -4.86
N ALA A 66 -13.18 -7.61 -5.68
CA ALA A 66 -11.98 -8.40 -5.40
C ALA A 66 -11.15 -7.68 -4.34
N HIS A 67 -10.72 -6.43 -4.57
CA HIS A 67 -10.14 -5.53 -3.56
C HIS A 67 -9.03 -6.13 -2.70
N SER A 68 -8.26 -7.06 -3.24
CA SER A 68 -7.25 -7.80 -2.48
C SER A 68 -6.13 -6.90 -1.95
N ILE A 69 -5.72 -5.88 -2.72
CA ILE A 69 -4.77 -4.85 -2.27
C ILE A 69 -5.42 -3.94 -1.21
N ALA A 70 -6.63 -3.44 -1.47
CA ALA A 70 -7.36 -2.58 -0.52
C ALA A 70 -7.60 -3.26 0.84
N HIS A 71 -8.12 -4.49 0.86
CA HIS A 71 -8.35 -5.25 2.09
C HIS A 71 -7.05 -5.68 2.77
N GLY A 72 -5.99 -5.95 2.00
CA GLY A 72 -4.65 -6.18 2.54
C GLY A 72 -4.05 -4.95 3.19
N ALA A 73 -4.26 -3.77 2.61
CA ALA A 73 -3.85 -2.49 3.19
C ALA A 73 -4.61 -2.21 4.49
N ASP A 74 -5.92 -2.48 4.53
CA ASP A 74 -6.72 -2.40 5.77
C ASP A 74 -6.16 -3.32 6.87
N LEU A 75 -5.81 -4.55 6.50
CA LEU A 75 -5.23 -5.54 7.42
C LEU A 75 -3.87 -5.07 7.94
N LEU A 76 -2.99 -4.62 7.05
CA LEU A 76 -1.67 -4.09 7.42
C LEU A 76 -1.82 -2.87 8.34
N LYS A 77 -2.72 -1.94 8.01
CA LYS A 77 -3.01 -0.76 8.84
C LYS A 77 -3.44 -1.14 10.24
N GLU A 78 -4.33 -2.13 10.39
CA GLU A 78 -4.81 -2.53 11.72
C GLU A 78 -3.75 -3.30 12.51
N ALA A 79 -2.94 -4.12 11.84
CA ALA A 79 -1.76 -4.77 12.42
C ALA A 79 -0.74 -3.74 12.95
N ILE A 80 -0.41 -2.71 12.15
CA ILE A 80 0.47 -1.61 12.57
C ILE A 80 -0.15 -0.86 13.75
N SER A 81 -1.44 -0.55 13.69
CA SER A 81 -2.14 0.21 14.74
C SER A 81 -2.19 -0.54 16.09
N HIS A 82 -1.92 -1.84 16.12
CA HIS A 82 -1.93 -2.62 17.35
C HIS A 82 -0.80 -2.18 18.32
N PRO A 83 -1.06 -1.97 19.63
CA PRO A 83 -0.03 -1.45 20.54
C PRO A 83 1.19 -2.36 20.71
N ASN A 84 1.03 -3.68 20.54
CA ASN A 84 2.16 -4.63 20.60
C ASN A 84 2.85 -4.80 19.23
N PHE A 85 2.55 -3.95 18.24
CA PHE A 85 3.29 -3.96 16.99
C PHE A 85 4.76 -3.58 17.22
N ASN A 86 5.66 -4.42 16.72
CA ASN A 86 7.10 -4.17 16.80
C ASN A 86 7.54 -3.20 15.71
N ILE A 87 7.92 -1.97 16.10
CA ILE A 87 8.38 -0.92 15.17
C ILE A 87 9.54 -1.36 14.27
N LYS A 88 10.34 -2.36 14.65
CA LYS A 88 11.41 -2.92 13.79
C LYS A 88 10.89 -3.51 12.48
N LEU A 89 9.58 -3.78 12.36
CA LEU A 89 8.93 -4.23 11.14
C LEU A 89 8.54 -3.09 10.19
N SER A 90 8.71 -1.82 10.57
CA SER A 90 8.29 -0.64 9.79
C SER A 90 8.88 -0.62 8.39
N SER A 91 10.19 -0.87 8.26
CA SER A 91 10.89 -0.90 6.97
C SER A 91 10.32 -1.97 6.04
N LYS A 92 9.96 -3.14 6.59
CA LYS A 92 9.31 -4.22 5.83
C LYS A 92 7.90 -3.83 5.38
N CYS A 93 7.16 -3.07 6.20
CA CYS A 93 5.84 -2.56 5.85
C CYS A 93 5.94 -1.53 4.72
N LEU A 94 6.84 -0.54 4.83
CA LEU A 94 7.10 0.45 3.78
C LEU A 94 7.52 -0.20 2.46
N GLU A 95 8.42 -1.18 2.51
CA GLU A 95 8.83 -1.94 1.32
C GLU A 95 7.64 -2.69 0.70
N THR A 96 6.78 -3.29 1.53
CA THR A 96 5.59 -4.00 1.04
C THR A 96 4.59 -3.05 0.36
N ILE A 97 4.37 -1.86 0.93
CA ILE A 97 3.50 -0.84 0.35
C ILE A 97 4.08 -0.36 -0.99
N LYS A 98 5.39 -0.08 -1.05
CA LYS A 98 6.06 0.27 -2.30
C LYS A 98 5.85 -0.82 -3.36
N LEU A 99 6.14 -2.08 -3.03
CA LEU A 99 5.96 -3.20 -3.96
C LEU A 99 4.55 -3.25 -4.53
N CYS A 100 3.51 -2.92 -3.75
CA CYS A 100 2.12 -2.88 -4.25
C CYS A 100 1.93 -1.85 -5.36
N LEU A 101 2.53 -0.67 -5.25
CA LEU A 101 2.42 0.39 -6.26
C LEU A 101 2.98 -0.04 -7.62
N PHE A 102 3.94 -0.98 -7.62
CA PHE A 102 4.62 -1.49 -8.81
C PHE A 102 4.20 -2.91 -9.23
N LYS A 103 3.13 -3.47 -8.67
CA LYS A 103 2.62 -4.78 -9.09
C LYS A 103 2.14 -4.76 -10.54
N ASP A 104 2.40 -5.86 -11.26
CA ASP A 104 1.95 -6.02 -12.63
C ASP A 104 0.46 -6.26 -12.67
N SER A 105 -0.26 -5.45 -13.44
CA SER A 105 -1.69 -5.67 -13.67
C SER A 105 -1.94 -6.92 -14.49
N SER A 106 -2.84 -7.79 -14.02
CA SER A 106 -3.30 -8.92 -14.81
C SER A 106 -4.26 -8.49 -15.93
N LYS A 107 -5.03 -7.42 -15.68
CA LYS A 107 -6.09 -6.91 -16.55
C LYS A 107 -5.66 -5.73 -17.41
N GLU A 108 -4.37 -5.45 -17.50
CA GLU A 108 -3.86 -4.32 -18.28
C GLU A 108 -4.44 -2.97 -17.81
N LEU A 109 -4.60 -2.79 -16.50
CA LEU A 109 -5.17 -1.59 -15.87
C LEU A 109 -4.45 -1.22 -14.56
N PRO A 110 -4.34 0.07 -14.21
CA PRO A 110 -3.84 0.49 -12.90
C PRO A 110 -4.84 0.13 -11.78
N PHE A 111 -4.57 0.59 -10.56
CA PHE A 111 -5.61 0.71 -9.53
C PHE A 111 -6.75 1.60 -10.04
N VAL A 112 -7.98 1.21 -9.74
CA VAL A 112 -9.18 1.83 -10.30
C VAL A 112 -10.26 2.12 -9.26
N ASP A 113 -10.15 1.53 -8.06
CA ASP A 113 -11.19 1.59 -7.03
C ASP A 113 -10.59 1.98 -5.65
N GLU A 114 -9.68 2.97 -5.66
CA GLU A 114 -9.07 3.60 -4.48
C GLU A 114 -8.12 2.70 -3.66
N GLU A 115 -7.53 1.68 -4.27
CA GLU A 115 -6.54 0.81 -3.61
C GLU A 115 -5.37 1.61 -3.02
N GLU A 116 -4.91 2.66 -3.70
CA GLU A 116 -3.85 3.55 -3.25
C GLU A 116 -4.22 4.32 -1.99
N GLU A 117 -5.48 4.76 -1.85
CA GLU A 117 -5.92 5.52 -0.67
C GLU A 117 -5.90 4.63 0.57
N ARG A 118 -6.25 3.35 0.41
CA ARG A 118 -6.17 2.36 1.49
C ARG A 118 -4.73 2.09 1.93
N LEU A 119 -3.78 2.07 0.99
CA LEU A 119 -2.34 1.96 1.29
C LEU A 119 -1.83 3.18 2.06
N ILE A 120 -2.32 4.39 1.78
CA ILE A 120 -1.94 5.60 2.51
C ILE A 120 -2.32 5.48 3.99
N PHE A 121 -3.47 4.90 4.34
CA PHE A 121 -3.84 4.70 5.74
C PHE A 121 -2.87 3.77 6.50
N ALA A 122 -2.25 2.81 5.82
CA ALA A 122 -1.20 2.00 6.42
C ALA A 122 0.09 2.80 6.66
N VAL A 123 0.45 3.71 5.75
CA VAL A 123 1.59 4.64 5.94
C VAL A 123 1.34 5.60 7.09
N GLU A 124 0.15 6.16 7.21
CA GLU A 124 -0.20 7.03 8.33
C GLU A 124 -0.11 6.29 9.67
N ALA A 125 -0.55 5.02 9.71
CA ALA A 125 -0.39 4.20 10.92
C ALA A 125 1.10 3.98 11.27
N LEU A 126 2.00 3.91 10.29
CA LEU A 126 3.45 3.85 10.54
C LEU A 126 4.00 5.17 11.09
N GLN A 127 3.55 6.32 10.57
CA GLN A 127 3.91 7.63 11.13
C GLN A 127 3.45 7.73 12.58
N GLU A 128 2.20 7.35 12.87
CA GLU A 128 1.64 7.32 14.22
C GLU A 128 2.37 6.34 15.15
N LYS A 129 2.98 5.29 14.60
CA LYS A 129 3.82 4.34 15.37
C LYS A 129 5.23 4.86 15.65
N GLY A 130 5.66 5.93 14.98
CA GLY A 130 6.95 6.57 15.23
C GLY A 130 7.99 6.38 14.13
N VAL A 131 7.59 6.03 12.89
CA VAL A 131 8.48 6.18 11.73
C VAL A 131 8.73 7.67 11.51
N SER A 132 10.00 8.05 11.39
CA SER A 132 10.41 9.44 11.30
C SER A 132 10.14 10.06 9.92
N ASP A 133 10.02 11.39 9.88
CA ASP A 133 9.85 12.15 8.65
C ASP A 133 10.98 11.91 7.65
N SER A 134 12.22 11.73 8.13
CA SER A 134 13.38 11.43 7.27
C SER A 134 13.34 10.01 6.70
N GLU A 135 12.86 9.03 7.45
CA GLU A 135 12.61 7.68 6.94
C GLU A 135 11.52 7.69 5.86
N MET A 136 10.43 8.45 6.07
CA MET A 136 9.36 8.61 5.08
C MET A 136 9.85 9.33 3.82
N GLU A 137 10.64 10.39 3.97
CA GLU A 137 11.22 11.13 2.84
C GLU A 137 12.14 10.23 2.02
N ASN A 138 13.06 9.50 2.66
CA ASN A 138 13.94 8.55 1.99
C ASN A 138 13.15 7.44 1.27
N TRP A 139 12.03 7.00 1.84
CA TRP A 139 11.16 5.99 1.22
C TRP A 139 10.44 6.52 -0.02
N ILE A 140 9.91 7.75 0.03
CA ILE A 140 9.26 8.40 -1.12
C ILE A 140 10.26 8.68 -2.25
N LEU A 141 11.49 9.09 -1.92
CA LEU A 141 12.55 9.26 -2.92
C LEU A 141 12.87 7.94 -3.63
N LYS A 142 12.96 6.82 -2.88
CA LYS A 142 13.14 5.48 -3.48
C LYS A 142 12.01 5.08 -4.41
N ILE A 143 10.75 5.42 -4.08
CA ILE A 143 9.61 5.22 -5.00
C ILE A 143 9.81 6.02 -6.29
N SER A 144 10.26 7.27 -6.18
CA SER A 144 10.54 8.11 -7.35
C SER A 144 11.66 7.55 -8.22
N ASP A 145 12.75 7.08 -7.59
CA ASP A 145 13.89 6.48 -8.29
C ASP A 145 13.47 5.20 -9.03
N GLU A 146 12.71 4.31 -8.39
CA GLU A 146 12.21 3.08 -9.01
C GLU A 146 11.27 3.36 -10.20
N LEU A 147 10.49 4.44 -10.14
CA LEU A 147 9.66 4.85 -11.28
C LEU A 147 10.50 5.43 -12.45
N ASN A 148 11.60 6.13 -12.15
CA ASN A 148 12.55 6.58 -13.18
C ASN A 148 13.26 5.39 -13.83
N GLU A 149 13.77 4.44 -13.03
CA GLU A 149 14.40 3.21 -13.53
C GLU A 149 13.42 2.41 -14.43
N LEU A 150 12.14 2.36 -14.05
CA LEU A 150 11.10 1.73 -14.86
C LEU A 150 10.93 2.42 -16.21
N LEU A 151 10.92 3.76 -16.25
CA LEU A 151 10.85 4.52 -17.51
C LEU A 151 12.08 4.26 -18.39
N GLU A 152 13.28 4.24 -17.82
CA GLU A 152 14.51 3.96 -18.57
C GLU A 152 14.49 2.54 -19.18
N LYS A 153 13.96 1.58 -18.43
CA LYS A 153 13.91 0.17 -18.83
C LYS A 153 12.80 -0.12 -19.85
N GLU A 154 11.60 0.40 -19.63
CA GLU A 154 10.41 0.04 -20.41
C GLU A 154 9.96 1.13 -21.39
N GLY A 155 10.52 2.33 -21.30
CA GLY A 155 10.06 3.49 -22.05
C GLY A 155 8.61 3.85 -21.71
N TYR A 156 7.94 4.46 -22.67
CA TYR A 156 6.52 4.85 -22.56
C TYR A 156 5.57 3.66 -22.83
N SER A 157 5.83 2.51 -22.19
CA SER A 157 4.97 1.33 -22.28
C SER A 157 3.66 1.50 -21.53
N LEU A 158 2.64 0.71 -21.87
CA LEU A 158 1.38 0.70 -21.10
C LEU A 158 1.60 0.31 -19.64
N ASN A 159 2.48 -0.68 -19.40
CA ASN A 159 2.83 -1.11 -18.05
C ASN A 159 3.47 0.02 -17.22
N PHE A 160 4.37 0.79 -17.85
CA PHE A 160 4.91 2.01 -17.24
C PHE A 160 3.80 2.99 -16.88
N PHE A 161 2.87 3.28 -17.79
CA PHE A 161 1.78 4.22 -17.51
C PHE A 161 0.85 3.73 -16.38
N TRP A 162 0.59 2.43 -16.26
CA TRP A 162 -0.22 1.89 -15.16
C TRP A 162 0.48 2.05 -13.82
N LYS A 163 1.75 1.64 -13.70
CA LYS A 163 2.52 1.78 -12.46
C LYS A 163 2.74 3.25 -12.09
N LYS A 164 3.03 4.10 -13.08
CA LYS A 164 3.07 5.56 -12.91
C LYS A 164 1.74 6.08 -12.36
N THR A 165 0.61 5.64 -12.90
CA THR A 165 -0.72 6.09 -12.42
C THR A 165 -0.90 5.75 -10.94
N ASN A 166 -0.59 4.52 -10.53
CA ASN A 166 -0.64 4.10 -9.12
C ASN A 166 0.22 5.00 -8.23
N VAL A 167 1.50 5.19 -8.61
CA VAL A 167 2.46 6.00 -7.85
C VAL A 167 2.01 7.46 -7.77
N ILE A 168 1.63 8.08 -8.89
CA ILE A 168 1.25 9.49 -8.92
C ILE A 168 -0.04 9.75 -8.14
N ASN A 169 -1.03 8.85 -8.23
CA ASN A 169 -2.25 8.98 -7.43
C ASN A 169 -1.97 8.79 -5.94
N PHE A 170 -1.16 7.79 -5.57
CA PHE A 170 -0.70 7.59 -4.20
C PHE A 170 0.01 8.85 -3.64
N LEU A 171 0.96 9.42 -4.39
CA LEU A 171 1.70 10.62 -3.96
C LEU A 171 0.78 11.84 -3.81
N ARG A 172 -0.18 12.04 -4.73
CA ARG A 172 -1.17 13.12 -4.63
C ARG A 172 -2.04 12.95 -3.38
N GLY A 173 -2.60 11.76 -3.17
CA GLY A 173 -3.39 11.46 -1.98
C GLY A 173 -2.58 11.73 -0.72
N PHE A 174 -1.35 11.19 -0.65
CA PHE A 174 -0.50 11.33 0.52
C PHE A 174 -0.12 12.79 0.81
N TYR A 175 0.18 13.58 -0.23
CA TYR A 175 0.41 15.02 -0.09
C TYR A 175 -0.78 15.73 0.59
N PHE A 176 -2.01 15.49 0.13
CA PHE A 176 -3.19 16.12 0.70
C PHE A 176 -3.49 15.62 2.11
N ARG A 177 -3.27 14.34 2.39
CA ARG A 177 -3.38 13.79 3.76
C ARG A 177 -2.44 14.49 4.74
N LEU A 178 -1.18 14.69 4.35
CA LEU A 178 -0.20 15.44 5.15
C LEU A 178 -0.58 16.92 5.28
N LEU A 179 -1.09 17.52 4.21
CA LEU A 179 -1.52 18.93 4.18
C LEU A 179 -2.67 19.16 5.18
N TYR A 180 -3.71 18.32 5.17
CA TYR A 180 -4.86 18.46 6.05
C TYR A 180 -4.52 18.18 7.52
N ARG A 181 -3.54 17.32 7.79
CA ARG A 181 -3.03 17.09 9.15
C ARG A 181 -2.06 18.18 9.62
N ASN A 182 -1.67 19.12 8.74
CA ASN A 182 -0.63 20.13 8.97
C ASN A 182 0.72 19.53 9.45
N ASN A 183 1.08 18.37 8.89
CA ASN A 183 2.25 17.60 9.32
C ASN A 183 3.38 17.62 8.27
N CYS A 184 4.59 17.23 8.68
CA CYS A 184 5.72 16.84 7.84
C CYS A 184 5.99 17.81 6.65
N LEU A 185 6.25 19.11 6.91
CA LEU A 185 6.41 20.12 5.86
C LEU A 185 7.46 19.70 4.80
N LYS A 186 8.63 19.24 5.25
CA LYS A 186 9.70 18.80 4.35
C LYS A 186 9.26 17.64 3.45
N LEU A 187 8.53 16.67 4.00
CA LEU A 187 8.00 15.54 3.24
C LEU A 187 6.99 16.02 2.18
N ARG A 188 6.14 16.99 2.52
CA ARG A 188 5.21 17.60 1.56
C ARG A 188 5.95 18.29 0.42
N ASP A 189 7.00 19.03 0.72
CA ASP A 189 7.84 19.71 -0.28
C ASP A 189 8.50 18.70 -1.22
N SER A 190 9.05 17.61 -0.67
CA SER A 190 9.65 16.53 -1.45
C SER A 190 8.63 15.83 -2.37
N ILE A 191 7.42 15.55 -1.88
CA ILE A 191 6.34 14.99 -2.71
C ILE A 191 5.92 15.97 -3.81
N ALA A 192 5.73 17.25 -3.48
CA ALA A 192 5.35 18.28 -4.44
C ALA A 192 6.40 18.43 -5.55
N TYR A 193 7.69 18.42 -5.19
CA TYR A 193 8.79 18.45 -6.14
C TYR A 193 8.75 17.24 -7.09
N ILE A 194 8.59 16.02 -6.57
CA ILE A 194 8.49 14.80 -7.40
C ILE A 194 7.32 14.91 -8.38
N LEU A 195 6.14 15.32 -7.90
CA LEU A 195 4.95 15.50 -8.75
C LEU A 195 5.18 16.55 -9.84
N GLU A 196 5.87 17.65 -9.53
CA GLU A 196 6.23 18.69 -10.50
C GLU A 196 7.19 18.14 -11.57
N GLN A 197 8.23 17.41 -11.19
CA GLN A 197 9.19 16.82 -12.14
C GLN A 197 8.48 15.87 -13.12
N TRP A 198 7.62 14.97 -12.61
CA TRP A 198 6.85 14.06 -13.45
C TRP A 198 5.84 14.79 -14.34
N HIS A 199 5.27 15.90 -13.90
CA HIS A 199 4.42 16.71 -14.76
C HIS A 199 5.22 17.31 -15.92
N LYS A 200 6.36 17.94 -15.63
CA LYS A 200 7.24 18.53 -16.66
C LYS A 200 7.71 17.47 -17.65
N GLN A 201 8.21 16.33 -17.18
CA GLN A 201 8.75 15.28 -18.03
C GLN A 201 7.72 14.69 -19.01
N MET A 202 6.43 14.76 -18.70
CA MET A 202 5.38 14.09 -19.47
C MET A 202 4.63 15.01 -20.43
N TYR A 203 4.66 16.32 -20.17
CA TYR A 203 3.79 17.28 -20.85
C TYR A 203 4.51 18.52 -21.37
N ASN A 204 5.81 18.68 -21.06
CA ASN A 204 6.65 19.76 -21.59
C ASN A 204 7.78 19.17 -22.45
#